data_AF-A0A9C8ZMZ9-F1
#
_entry.id   AF-A0A9C8ZMZ9-F1
#
_cell.length_a   1.000
_cell.length_b   1.000
_cell.length_c   1.000
_cell.angle_alpha   90.00
_cell.angle_beta   90.00
_cell.angle_gamma   90.00
#
_symmetry.space_group_name_H-M   'P 1'
#
loop_
_entity.id
_entity.type
_entity.pdbx_description
1 polymer ?
#
loop_
_entity_poly.entity_id
_entity_poly.type
_entity_poly.pdbx_seq_one_letter_code
_entity_poly.pdbx_strand_id
1 'polypeptide(L)'
;MEGIKRFFSTIWSYWKKFGEFIGNVIGRIFLMLFYVTIVLPFGLLMRLFGDPLDIRDRAKRPRWRERTSPEATIEAAYNQF
;
A
#
# COMPACT_ATOMS: atom_id res chain seq x y z
N MET A 1 52.06 2.77 -4.72
CA MET A 1 50.77 3.33 -5.17
C MET A 1 49.59 2.37 -5.02
N GLU A 2 49.78 1.04 -5.08
CA GLU A 2 48.69 0.06 -4.94
C GLU A 2 48.05 0.00 -3.53
N GLY A 3 48.85 0.13 -2.47
CA GLY A 3 48.34 0.09 -1.09
C GLY A 3 47.33 1.19 -0.77
N ILE A 4 47.57 2.40 -1.30
CA ILE A 4 46.65 3.55 -1.15
C ILE A 4 45.33 3.27 -1.88
N LYS A 5 45.38 2.76 -3.12
CA LYS A 5 44.15 2.40 -3.87
C LYS A 5 43.31 1.35 -3.14
N ARG A 6 43.94 0.32 -2.56
CA ARG A 6 43.25 -0.70 -1.77
C ARG A 6 42.65 -0.16 -0.47
N PHE A 7 43.32 0.80 0.18
CA PHE A 7 42.79 1.45 1.37
C PHE A 7 41.52 2.24 1.06
N PHE A 8 41.55 3.09 0.04
CA PHE A 8 40.39 3.87 -0.39
C PHE A 8 39.23 2.98 -0.87
N SER A 9 39.49 1.90 -1.60
CA SER A 9 38.43 0.99 -2.04
C SER A 9 37.78 0.23 -0.88
N THR A 10 38.55 -0.08 0.16
CA THR A 10 38.06 -0.73 1.38
C THR A 10 37.12 0.21 2.14
N ILE A 11 37.55 1.46 2.38
CA ILE A 11 36.71 2.47 3.03
C ILE A 11 35.42 2.71 2.25
N TRP A 12 35.52 2.83 0.92
CA TRP A 12 34.36 3.00 0.05
C TRP A 12 33.38 1.83 0.13
N SER A 13 33.90 0.60 0.24
CA SER A 13 33.07 -0.60 0.41
C SER A 13 32.27 -0.55 1.72
N TYR A 14 32.92 -0.17 2.83
CA TYR A 14 32.24 -0.03 4.12
C TYR A 14 31.25 1.14 4.15
N TRP A 15 31.59 2.27 3.53
CA TRP A 15 30.70 3.42 3.42
C TRP A 15 29.39 3.05 2.70
N LYS A 16 29.48 2.31 1.60
CA LYS A 16 28.29 1.82 0.87
C LYS A 16 27.41 0.91 1.73
N LYS A 17 28.02 -0.06 2.44
CA LYS A 17 27.28 -0.96 3.35
C LYS A 17 26.59 -0.19 4.48
N PHE A 18 27.25 0.85 5.00
CA PHE A 18 26.64 1.71 6.01
C PHE A 18 25.45 2.48 5.45
N GLY A 19 25.57 3.07 4.25
CA GLY A 19 24.47 3.74 3.58
C GLY A 19 23.28 2.83 3.31
N GLU A 20 23.53 1.59 2.89
CA GLU A 20 22.49 0.57 2.68
C GLU A 20 21.78 0.22 3.99
N PHE A 21 22.51 0.03 5.08
CA PHE A 21 21.93 -0.26 6.39
C PHE A 21 21.02 0.88 6.86
N ILE A 22 21.52 2.12 6.82
CA ILE A 22 20.74 3.30 7.22
C ILE A 22 19.52 3.49 6.32
N GLY A 23 19.69 3.35 5.00
CA GLY A 23 18.60 3.44 4.04
C GLY A 23 17.49 2.41 4.31
N ASN A 24 17.86 1.17 4.62
CA ASN A 24 16.90 0.13 4.99
C ASN A 24 16.14 0.47 6.29
N VAL A 25 16.82 0.98 7.31
CA VAL A 25 16.19 1.38 8.57
C VAL A 25 15.24 2.55 8.36
N ILE A 26 15.71 3.62 7.70
CA ILE A 26 14.88 4.81 7.42
C ILE A 26 13.70 4.44 6.53
N GLY A 27 13.92 3.61 5.49
CA GLY A 27 12.86 3.15 4.60
C GLY A 27 11.76 2.41 5.35
N ARG A 28 12.13 1.51 6.28
CA ARG A 28 11.15 0.80 7.13
C ARG A 28 10.42 1.74 8.08
N ILE A 29 11.12 2.69 8.71
CA ILE A 29 10.50 3.68 9.61
C ILE A 29 9.52 4.55 8.83
N PHE A 30 9.92 5.05 7.66
CA PHE A 30 9.06 5.87 6.81
C PHE A 30 7.82 5.11 6.36
N LEU A 31 7.99 3.85 5.92
CA LEU A 31 6.88 2.99 5.54
C LEU A 31 5.94 2.75 6.74
N MET A 32 6.49 2.42 7.91
CA MET A 32 5.71 2.24 9.14
C MET A 32 4.89 3.50 9.45
N LEU A 33 5.52 4.67 9.43
CA LEU A 33 4.84 5.94 9.67
C LEU A 33 3.74 6.17 8.65
N PHE A 34 4.00 6.00 7.35
CA PHE A 34 3.00 6.12 6.29
C PHE A 34 1.77 5.23 6.53
N TYR A 35 1.99 3.96 6.88
CA TYR A 35 0.88 3.04 7.15
C TYR A 35 0.09 3.45 8.40
N VAL A 36 0.76 3.91 9.46
CA VAL A 36 0.08 4.28 10.71
C VAL A 36 -0.62 5.63 10.61
N THR A 37 -0.07 6.61 9.89
CA THR A 37 -0.60 7.98 9.84
C THR A 37 -1.56 8.23 8.69
N ILE A 38 -1.48 7.45 7.60
CA ILE A 38 -2.34 7.64 6.43
C ILE A 38 -3.29 6.45 6.26
N VAL A 39 -2.74 5.24 6.09
CA VAL A 39 -3.53 4.05 5.74
C VAL A 39 -4.45 3.62 6.88
N LEU A 40 -3.92 3.53 8.10
CA LEU A 40 -4.66 3.09 9.27
C LEU A 40 -5.85 4.01 9.61
N PRO A 41 -5.70 5.34 9.75
CA PRO A 41 -6.84 6.20 10.03
C PRO A 41 -7.87 6.15 8.92
N PHE A 42 -7.48 6.05 7.65
CA PHE A 42 -8.42 5.86 6.55
C PHE A 42 -9.21 4.55 6.69
N GLY A 43 -8.53 3.44 6.99
CA GLY A 43 -9.16 2.14 7.22
C GLY A 43 -10.09 2.15 8.44
N LEU A 44 -9.68 2.81 9.53
CA LEU A 44 -10.51 2.99 10.73
C LEU A 44 -11.73 3.86 10.44
N LEU A 45 -11.59 4.96 9.72
CA LEU A 45 -12.70 5.81 9.30
C LEU A 45 -13.72 5.01 8.50
N MET A 46 -13.27 4.25 7.49
CA MET A 46 -14.16 3.38 6.72
C MET A 46 -14.79 2.31 7.61
N ARG A 47 -14.04 1.68 8.51
CA ARG A 47 -14.57 0.66 9.42
C ARG A 47 -15.58 1.19 10.45
N LEU A 48 -15.46 2.46 10.86
CA LEU A 48 -16.34 3.07 11.86
C LEU A 48 -17.55 3.74 11.20
N PHE A 49 -17.35 4.45 10.10
CA PHE A 49 -18.38 5.27 9.45
C PHE A 49 -18.96 4.69 8.15
N GLY A 50 -18.29 3.75 7.48
CA GLY A 50 -18.75 3.14 6.23
C GLY A 50 -19.02 1.64 6.30
N ASP A 51 -19.94 1.13 5.50
CA ASP A 51 -20.09 -0.32 5.28
C ASP A 51 -20.25 -0.64 3.78
N PRO A 52 -19.24 -0.31 2.95
CA PRO A 52 -19.34 -0.50 1.50
C PRO A 52 -19.53 -1.97 1.11
N LEU A 53 -19.11 -2.89 1.98
CA LEU A 53 -19.23 -4.32 1.76
C LEU A 53 -20.46 -4.92 2.45
N ASP A 54 -21.23 -4.13 3.23
CA ASP A 54 -22.39 -4.55 4.04
C ASP A 54 -22.11 -5.84 4.83
N ILE A 55 -20.98 -5.83 5.55
CA ILE A 55 -20.45 -6.95 6.36
C ILE A 55 -20.82 -6.78 7.85
N ARG A 56 -21.19 -5.57 8.29
CA ARG A 56 -21.47 -5.34 9.72
C ARG A 56 -22.71 -6.11 10.18
N ASP A 57 -23.63 -6.36 9.26
CA ASP A 57 -24.91 -6.97 9.55
C ASP A 57 -24.84 -8.50 9.50
N ARG A 58 -24.11 -9.09 10.46
CA ARG A 58 -23.87 -10.56 10.53
C ARG A 58 -25.15 -11.40 10.68
N ALA A 59 -26.27 -10.78 11.05
CA ALA A 59 -27.57 -11.42 11.12
C ALA A 59 -28.20 -11.60 9.72
N LYS A 60 -27.77 -10.82 8.71
CA LYS A 60 -28.18 -11.04 7.33
C LYS A 60 -27.53 -12.32 6.81
N ARG A 61 -28.36 -13.26 6.34
CA ARG A 61 -27.86 -14.40 5.56
C ARG A 61 -27.14 -13.89 4.31
N PRO A 62 -26.12 -14.60 3.81
CA PRO A 62 -25.55 -14.29 2.50
C PRO A 62 -26.67 -14.29 1.46
N ARG A 63 -26.83 -13.17 0.76
CA ARG A 63 -27.87 -12.96 -0.26
C ARG A 63 -27.23 -12.41 -1.51
N TRP A 64 -27.74 -12.85 -2.66
CA TRP A 64 -27.49 -12.18 -3.92
C TRP A 64 -28.05 -10.76 -3.82
N ARG A 65 -27.21 -9.75 -4.06
CA ARG A 65 -27.67 -8.37 -4.20
C ARG A 65 -28.20 -8.17 -5.61
N GLU A 66 -29.34 -7.50 -5.72
CA GLU A 66 -29.82 -7.04 -7.01
C GLU A 66 -28.79 -6.10 -7.62
N ARG A 67 -28.37 -6.40 -8.85
CA ARG A 67 -27.48 -5.53 -9.59
C ARG A 67 -28.32 -4.40 -10.18
N THR A 68 -28.07 -3.18 -9.73
CA THR A 68 -28.54 -1.97 -10.44
C THR A 68 -27.67 -1.79 -11.69
N SER A 69 -28.07 -2.43 -12.79
CA SER A 69 -27.51 -2.14 -14.10
C SER A 69 -28.20 -0.90 -14.69
N PRO A 70 -27.47 -0.06 -15.44
CA PRO A 70 -28.09 0.92 -16.32
C PRO A 70 -29.09 0.24 -17.26
N GLU A 71 -30.05 1.01 -17.76
CA GLU A 71 -31.03 0.53 -18.73
C GLU A 71 -30.32 -0.07 -19.95
N ALA A 72 -30.82 -1.20 -20.45
CA ALA A 72 -30.16 -1.99 -21.49
C ALA A 72 -30.33 -1.32 -22.87
N THR A 73 -29.58 -0.24 -23.10
CA THR A 73 -29.52 0.48 -24.36
C THR A 73 -28.27 0.09 -25.17
N ILE A 74 -28.30 0.34 -26.47
CA ILE A 74 -27.15 0.09 -27.36
C ILE A 74 -25.97 0.97 -26.94
N GLU A 75 -26.25 2.19 -26.48
CA GLU A 75 -25.26 3.14 -25.99
C GLU A 75 -24.56 2.64 -24.72
N ALA A 76 -25.32 2.02 -23.80
CA ALA A 76 -24.76 1.42 -22.59
C ALA A 76 -23.83 0.23 -22.89
N ALA A 77 -24.09 -0.50 -23.98
CA ALA A 77 -23.26 -1.64 -24.39
C ALA A 77 -21.83 -1.24 -24.78
N TYR A 78 -21.60 0.01 -25.20
CA TYR A 78 -20.24 0.50 -25.51
C TYR A 78 -19.36 0.74 -24.28
N ASN A 79 -19.95 0.89 -23.08
CA ASN A 79 -19.24 1.21 -21.83
C ASN A 79 -19.15 0.01 -20.86
N GLN A 80 -19.33 -1.21 -21.35
CA GLN A 80 -19.41 -2.42 -20.51
C GLN A 80 -18.06 -3.06 -20.15
N PHE A 81 -16.96 -2.58 -20.77
CA PHE A 81 -15.57 -3.04 -20.57
C PHE A 81 -14.65 -1.85 -20.30
#